data_AF-A0A934FID3-F1
#
_entry.id   AF-A0A934FID3-F1
#
_cell.length_a   1.000
_cell.length_b   1.000
_cell.length_c   1.000
_cell.angle_alpha   90.00
_cell.angle_beta   90.00
_cell.angle_gamma   90.00
#
_symmetry.space_group_name_H-M   'P 1'
#
loop_
_entity.id
_entity.type
_entity.pdbx_description
1 polymer ?
#
loop_
_entity_poly.entity_id
_entity_poly.type
_entity_poly.pdbx_seq_one_letter_code
_entity_poly.pdbx_strand_id
1 'polypeptide(L)'
;MPAPLPADSFAAGAFHPDYGTRRVSGTLRIDGGMVNFAGEQGFFAFPLGTVQVSLGGAGDRLVFFEHASYPKASMFTTEQSILSHPAFAQNPALTRARDRIRRRKLVGRCIIVAALTAVLAGVWLALRVTW
;
A
#
# COMPACT_ATOMS: atom_id res chain seq x y z
N MET A 1 -24.31 -1.72 13.81
CA MET A 1 -23.34 -2.19 12.81
C MET A 1 -23.16 -1.08 11.79
N PRO A 2 -21.93 -0.69 11.39
CA PRO A 2 -21.76 0.23 10.28
C PRO A 2 -22.32 -0.40 9.00
N ALA A 3 -22.90 0.41 8.11
CA ALA A 3 -23.42 -0.05 6.83
C ALA A 3 -22.31 -0.73 6.00
N PRO A 4 -22.63 -1.77 5.20
CA PRO A 4 -21.67 -2.35 4.30
C PRO A 4 -21.14 -1.28 3.35
N LEU A 5 -19.81 -1.24 3.18
CA LEU A 5 -19.17 -0.29 2.30
C LEU A 5 -19.61 -0.54 0.84
N PRO A 6 -19.78 0.52 0.02
CA PRO A 6 -20.02 0.37 -1.41
C PRO A 6 -18.94 -0.47 -2.08
N ALA A 7 -19.27 -1.12 -3.21
CA ALA A 7 -18.25 -1.73 -4.08
C ALA A 7 -17.16 -0.68 -4.38
N ASP A 8 -15.89 -1.09 -4.32
CA ASP A 8 -14.69 -0.24 -4.49
C ASP A 8 -14.38 0.76 -3.38
N SER A 9 -14.90 0.51 -2.17
CA SER A 9 -14.57 1.27 -0.96
C SER A 9 -13.74 0.45 0.02
N PHE A 10 -12.71 1.07 0.61
CA PHE A 10 -11.71 0.42 1.44
C PHE A 10 -11.64 1.11 2.81
N ALA A 11 -11.52 0.34 3.89
CA ALA A 11 -11.23 0.89 5.20
C ALA A 11 -9.88 1.61 5.17
N ALA A 12 -9.84 2.84 5.65
CA ALA A 12 -8.70 3.72 5.50
C ALA A 12 -8.45 4.60 6.72
N GLY A 13 -7.22 5.09 6.81
CA GLY A 13 -6.83 6.16 7.70
C GLY A 13 -6.26 7.32 6.90
N ALA A 14 -6.22 8.48 7.53
CA ALA A 14 -5.62 9.66 6.95
C ALA A 14 -4.92 10.50 8.00
N PHE A 15 -3.95 11.27 7.55
CA PHE A 15 -3.33 12.37 8.26
C PHE A 15 -3.63 13.65 7.48
N HIS A 16 -4.09 14.69 8.17
CA HIS A 16 -4.32 16.01 7.59
C HIS A 16 -3.99 17.08 8.63
N PRO A 17 -3.30 18.18 8.27
CA PRO A 17 -2.90 19.21 9.23
C PRO A 17 -4.07 19.84 9.99
N ASP A 18 -5.24 19.94 9.37
CA ASP A 18 -6.46 20.47 9.99
C ASP A 18 -6.96 19.63 11.18
N TYR A 19 -6.51 18.36 11.29
CA TYR A 19 -6.83 17.46 12.39
C TYR A 19 -5.64 17.24 13.34
N GLY A 20 -4.61 18.09 13.23
CA GLY A 20 -3.38 18.00 13.99
C GLY A 20 -2.53 16.78 13.59
N THR A 21 -1.90 16.14 14.58
CA THR A 21 -1.07 14.94 14.38
C THR A 21 -1.86 13.63 14.48
N ARG A 22 -3.18 13.70 14.66
CA ARG A 22 -4.01 12.53 14.90
C ARG A 22 -4.35 11.83 13.60
N ARG A 23 -4.31 10.50 13.62
CA ARG A 23 -4.91 9.67 12.57
C ARG A 23 -6.42 9.84 12.63
N VAL A 24 -7.02 10.21 11.51
CA VAL A 24 -8.46 10.14 11.30
C VAL A 24 -8.82 8.84 10.58
N SER A 25 -9.87 8.18 11.04
CA SER A 25 -10.37 6.93 10.45
C SER A 25 -11.49 7.23 9.47
N GLY A 26 -11.57 6.47 8.39
CA GLY A 26 -12.59 6.67 7.38
C GLY A 26 -12.56 5.60 6.30
N THR A 27 -13.09 5.97 5.15
CA THR A 27 -13.17 5.11 3.97
C THR A 27 -12.46 5.80 2.82
N LEU A 28 -11.73 5.02 2.03
CA LEU A 28 -11.08 5.47 0.81
C LEU A 28 -11.79 4.85 -0.40
N ARG A 29 -12.07 5.67 -1.41
CA ARG A 29 -12.72 5.26 -2.66
C ARG A 29 -12.00 5.87 -3.84
N ILE A 30 -11.78 5.09 -4.89
CA ILE A 30 -11.23 5.59 -6.16
C ILE A 30 -12.39 5.85 -7.11
N ASP A 31 -12.65 7.11 -7.44
CA ASP A 31 -13.75 7.50 -8.33
C ASP A 31 -13.47 8.84 -9.01
N GLY A 32 -14.01 9.03 -10.22
CA GLY A 32 -13.92 10.30 -10.95
C GLY A 32 -12.50 10.78 -11.24
N GLY A 33 -11.52 9.86 -11.32
CA GLY A 33 -10.11 10.24 -11.47
C GLY A 33 -9.44 10.71 -10.17
N MET A 34 -10.07 10.51 -9.02
CA MET A 34 -9.60 10.93 -7.70
C MET A 34 -9.48 9.75 -6.74
N VAL A 35 -8.55 9.86 -5.80
CA VAL A 35 -8.53 9.08 -4.56
C VAL A 35 -9.24 9.92 -3.51
N ASN A 36 -10.41 9.47 -3.08
CA ASN A 36 -11.28 10.20 -2.17
C ASN A 36 -11.21 9.56 -0.79
N PHE A 37 -10.97 10.34 0.24
CA PHE A 37 -11.08 9.93 1.64
C PHE A 37 -12.28 10.60 2.29
N ALA A 38 -13.11 9.81 2.97
CA ALA A 38 -14.25 10.29 3.76
C ALA A 38 -14.16 9.71 5.18
N GLY A 39 -13.98 10.59 6.17
CA GLY A 39 -14.01 10.25 7.59
C GLY A 39 -15.01 11.13 8.35
N GLU A 40 -15.21 10.86 9.64
CA GLU A 40 -16.12 11.66 10.47
C GLU A 40 -15.69 13.13 10.57
N GLN A 41 -14.38 13.39 10.54
CA GLN A 41 -13.82 14.74 10.64
C GLN A 41 -13.83 15.52 9.31
N GLY A 42 -14.11 14.85 8.19
CA GLY A 42 -14.24 15.52 6.89
C GLY A 42 -13.83 14.68 5.69
N PHE A 43 -13.74 15.37 4.56
CA PHE A 43 -13.46 14.80 3.24
C PHE A 43 -12.28 15.50 2.61
N PHE A 44 -11.39 14.73 1.98
CA PHE A 44 -10.37 15.29 1.11
C PHE A 44 -9.98 14.28 0.03
N ALA A 45 -9.46 14.79 -1.09
CA ALA A 45 -9.21 13.99 -2.28
C ALA A 45 -7.89 14.37 -2.96
N PHE A 46 -7.23 13.39 -3.57
CA PHE A 46 -6.04 13.60 -4.40
C PHE A 46 -6.32 13.17 -5.84
N PRO A 47 -5.87 13.94 -6.84
CA PRO A 47 -5.96 13.52 -8.23
C PRO A 47 -5.12 12.27 -8.49
N LEU A 48 -5.71 11.24 -9.10
CA LEU A 48 -5.01 10.00 -9.46
C LEU A 48 -3.83 10.26 -10.41
N GLY A 49 -3.91 11.31 -11.23
CA GLY A 49 -2.86 11.70 -12.18
C GLY A 49 -1.54 12.11 -11.52
N THR A 50 -1.61 12.63 -10.30
CA THR A 50 -0.47 13.27 -9.62
C THR A 50 -0.20 12.68 -8.23
N VAL A 51 -1.06 11.80 -7.73
CA VAL A 51 -0.87 11.11 -6.46
C VAL A 51 0.30 10.13 -6.54
N GLN A 52 1.14 10.16 -5.52
CA GLN A 52 2.21 9.21 -5.32
C GLN A 52 1.69 8.04 -4.49
N VAL A 53 1.93 6.82 -4.98
CA VAL A 53 1.53 5.59 -4.30
C VAL A 53 2.78 4.84 -3.83
N SER A 54 2.82 4.52 -2.54
CA SER A 54 3.92 3.80 -1.90
C SER A 54 3.41 2.75 -0.92
N LEU A 55 4.29 1.82 -0.52
CA LEU A 55 4.02 0.92 0.59
C LEU A 55 4.80 1.37 1.83
N GLY A 56 4.21 1.15 3.00
CA GLY A 56 4.88 1.40 4.26
C GLY A 56 4.22 0.71 5.45
N GLY A 57 4.58 1.18 6.66
CA GLY A 57 4.21 0.53 7.91
C GLY A 57 4.99 -0.77 8.14
N ALA A 58 4.68 -1.46 9.24
CA ALA A 58 5.32 -2.72 9.58
C ALA A 58 5.06 -3.77 8.48
N GLY A 59 6.12 -4.26 7.84
CA GLY A 59 6.06 -5.28 6.80
C GLY A 59 5.42 -4.82 5.48
N ASP A 60 5.50 -3.52 5.14
CA ASP A 60 4.93 -2.97 3.89
C ASP A 60 3.42 -3.29 3.73
N ARG A 61 2.70 -3.29 4.85
CA ARG A 61 1.28 -3.69 4.90
C ARG A 61 0.32 -2.58 4.49
N LEU A 62 0.76 -1.32 4.57
CA LEU A 62 -0.06 -0.15 4.25
C LEU A 62 0.24 0.34 2.85
N VAL A 63 -0.81 0.69 2.10
CA VAL A 63 -0.71 1.44 0.85
C VAL A 63 -0.95 2.90 1.17
N PHE A 64 0.04 3.76 0.90
CA PHE A 64 -0.04 5.21 1.11
C PHE A 64 -0.32 5.93 -0.20
N PHE A 65 -1.10 7.00 -0.10
CA PHE A 65 -1.42 7.95 -1.15
C PHE A 65 -1.04 9.34 -0.67
N GLU A 66 -0.10 9.98 -1.36
CA GLU A 66 0.48 11.27 -1.00
C GLU A 66 0.46 12.20 -2.21
N HIS A 67 0.35 13.51 -1.97
CA HIS A 67 0.34 14.49 -3.05
C HIS A 67 1.40 15.56 -2.80
N ALA A 68 2.20 15.89 -3.82
CA ALA A 68 3.33 16.82 -3.69
C ALA A 68 2.89 18.22 -3.22
N SER A 69 1.71 18.68 -3.64
CA SER A 69 1.15 19.97 -3.19
C SER A 69 0.63 19.95 -1.74
N TYR A 70 0.47 18.77 -1.14
CA TYR A 70 -0.05 18.60 0.23
C TYR A 70 0.84 17.64 1.04
N PRO A 71 2.11 17.99 1.28
CA PRO A 71 3.10 17.06 1.86
C PRO A 71 2.82 16.67 3.32
N LYS A 72 1.94 17.41 4.01
CA LYS A 72 1.48 17.10 5.37
C LYS A 72 0.20 16.28 5.41
N ALA A 73 -0.40 15.99 4.25
CA ALA A 73 -1.60 15.20 4.13
C ALA A 73 -1.31 13.87 3.42
N SER A 74 -1.79 12.79 4.00
CA SER A 74 -1.66 11.45 3.40
C SER A 74 -2.87 10.60 3.72
N MET A 75 -3.23 9.74 2.78
CA MET A 75 -4.26 8.72 2.98
C MET A 75 -3.59 7.36 2.94
N PHE A 76 -4.10 6.41 3.69
CA PHE A 76 -3.60 5.05 3.62
C PHE A 76 -4.66 4.01 3.89
N THR A 77 -4.47 2.83 3.32
CA THR A 77 -5.31 1.66 3.59
C THR A 77 -4.46 0.44 3.88
N THR A 78 -4.97 -0.46 4.74
CA THR A 78 -4.41 -1.80 4.94
C THR A 78 -4.79 -2.77 3.81
N GLU A 79 -5.80 -2.42 3.02
CA GLU A 79 -6.35 -3.28 1.99
C GLU A 79 -5.57 -3.17 0.70
N GLN A 80 -4.62 -4.09 0.49
CA GLN A 80 -3.77 -4.09 -0.71
C GLN A 80 -4.51 -4.47 -2.00
N SER A 81 -5.74 -4.98 -1.89
CA SER A 81 -6.65 -5.21 -3.02
C SER A 81 -6.85 -3.95 -3.86
N ILE A 82 -6.74 -2.76 -3.25
CA ILE A 82 -6.80 -1.47 -3.95
C ILE A 82 -5.77 -1.34 -5.09
N LEU A 83 -4.60 -1.98 -4.98
CA LEU A 83 -3.58 -1.96 -6.04
C LEU A 83 -4.00 -2.72 -7.30
N SER A 84 -5.07 -3.50 -7.22
CA SER A 84 -5.67 -4.21 -8.34
C SER A 84 -6.89 -3.47 -8.91
N HIS A 85 -7.24 -2.30 -8.36
CA HIS A 85 -8.37 -1.50 -8.83
C HIS A 85 -8.17 -1.07 -10.30
N PRO A 86 -9.22 -1.10 -11.15
CA PRO A 86 -9.10 -0.79 -12.59
C PRO A 86 -8.45 0.56 -12.90
N ALA A 87 -8.63 1.55 -12.03
CA ALA A 87 -8.02 2.87 -12.18
C ALA A 87 -6.48 2.85 -12.23
N PHE A 88 -5.83 1.85 -11.62
CA PHE A 88 -4.37 1.68 -11.74
C PHE A 88 -3.95 1.32 -13.16
N ALA A 89 -4.77 0.55 -13.88
CA ALA A 89 -4.49 0.15 -15.26
C ALA A 89 -4.75 1.30 -16.26
N GLN A 90 -5.69 2.19 -15.93
CA GLN A 90 -6.03 3.34 -16.77
C GLN A 90 -5.02 4.50 -16.67
N ASN A 91 -4.16 4.49 -15.66
CA ASN A 91 -3.16 5.53 -15.44
C ASN A 91 -1.73 4.95 -15.49
N PRO A 92 -0.90 5.31 -16.49
CA PRO A 92 0.46 4.81 -16.64
C PRO A 92 1.37 5.09 -15.43
N ALA A 93 1.19 6.23 -14.76
CA ALA A 93 1.98 6.59 -13.57
C ALA A 93 1.67 5.63 -12.40
N LEU A 94 0.40 5.31 -12.20
CA LEU A 94 -0.04 4.37 -11.17
C LEU A 94 0.35 2.93 -11.52
N THR A 95 0.29 2.54 -12.80
CA THR A 95 0.81 1.23 -13.25
C THR A 95 2.28 1.07 -12.91
N ARG A 96 3.12 2.09 -13.19
CA ARG A 96 4.55 2.05 -12.82
C ARG A 96 4.75 1.94 -11.32
N ALA A 97 3.97 2.68 -10.52
CA ALA A 97 4.03 2.59 -9.06
C ALA A 97 3.66 1.19 -8.56
N ARG A 98 2.57 0.61 -9.07
CA ARG A 98 2.13 -0.76 -8.77
C ARG A 98 3.19 -1.79 -9.13
N ASP A 99 3.79 -1.69 -10.31
CA ASP A 99 4.78 -2.66 -10.78
C ASP A 99 6.07 -2.58 -9.97
N ARG A 100 6.50 -1.36 -9.60
CA ARG A 100 7.64 -1.15 -8.68
C ARG A 100 7.37 -1.82 -7.33
N ILE A 101 6.17 -1.63 -6.78
CA ILE A 101 5.73 -2.25 -5.53
C ILE A 101 5.76 -3.79 -5.63
N ARG A 102 5.21 -4.36 -6.71
CA ARG A 102 5.20 -5.82 -6.94
C ARG A 102 6.61 -6.38 -7.07
N ARG A 103 7.48 -5.73 -7.84
CA ARG A 103 8.89 -6.15 -7.99
C ARG A 103 9.63 -6.17 -6.66
N ARG A 104 9.47 -5.14 -5.83
CA ARG A 104 10.11 -5.09 -4.50
C ARG A 104 9.70 -6.29 -3.63
N LYS A 105 8.40 -6.65 -3.63
CA LYS A 105 7.91 -7.83 -2.90
C LYS A 105 8.46 -9.15 -3.46
N LEU A 106 8.55 -9.28 -4.78
CA LEU A 106 9.12 -10.46 -5.42
C LEU A 106 10.59 -10.63 -5.07
N VAL A 107 11.39 -9.56 -5.16
CA VAL A 107 12.81 -9.57 -4.80
C VAL A 107 12.98 -9.97 -3.33
N GLY A 108 12.20 -9.39 -2.42
CA GLY A 108 12.24 -9.77 -0.99
C GLY A 108 11.93 -11.25 -0.77
N ARG A 109 10.92 -11.80 -1.47
CA ARG A 109 10.60 -13.23 -1.42
C ARG A 109 11.73 -14.11 -1.95
N CYS A 110 12.36 -13.72 -3.06
CA CYS A 110 13.50 -14.45 -3.62
C CYS A 110 14.68 -14.49 -2.66
N ILE A 111 14.98 -13.38 -1.97
CA ILE A 111 16.06 -13.32 -0.97
C ILE A 111 15.78 -14.27 0.20
N ILE A 112 14.55 -14.28 0.72
CA ILE A 112 14.16 -15.19 1.81
C ILE A 112 14.29 -16.66 1.38
N VAL A 113 13.79 -17.00 0.20
CA VAL A 113 13.90 -18.37 -0.34
C VAL A 113 15.37 -18.76 -0.52
N ALA A 114 16.19 -17.88 -1.11
CA ALA A 114 17.62 -18.12 -1.28
C ALA A 114 18.33 -18.38 0.06
N ALA A 115 18.05 -17.56 1.08
CA ALA A 115 18.61 -17.73 2.42
C ALA A 115 18.22 -19.08 3.04
N LEU A 116 16.95 -19.48 2.94
CA LEU A 116 16.49 -20.78 3.45
C LEU A 116 17.17 -21.95 2.72
N THR A 117 17.29 -21.87 1.38
CA THR A 117 17.98 -22.90 0.61
C THR A 117 19.47 -23.01 0.94
N ALA A 118 20.14 -21.88 1.21
CA ALA A 118 21.54 -21.87 1.60
C ALA A 118 21.76 -22.51 2.99
N VAL A 119 20.87 -22.25 3.95
CA VAL A 119 20.91 -22.89 5.27
C VAL A 119 20.72 -24.40 5.14
N LEU A 120 19.72 -24.86 4.39
CA LEU A 120 19.48 -26.29 4.17
C LEU A 120 20.66 -26.99 3.48
N ALA A 121 21.25 -26.34 2.47
CA ALA A 121 22.43 -26.86 1.78
C ALA A 121 23.65 -26.95 2.72
N GLY A 122 23.87 -25.94 3.57
CA GLY A 122 24.93 -25.94 4.57
C GLY A 122 24.77 -27.05 5.62
N VAL A 123 23.54 -27.25 6.13
CA VAL A 123 23.22 -28.33 7.07
C VAL A 123 23.45 -29.69 6.42
N TRP A 124 23.01 -29.87 5.17
CA TRP A 124 23.21 -31.12 4.44
C TRP A 124 24.70 -31.44 4.22
N LEU A 125 25.50 -30.43 3.85
CA LEU A 125 26.95 -30.55 3.70
C LEU A 125 27.64 -30.92 5.03
N ALA A 126 27.27 -30.27 6.12
CA ALA A 126 27.81 -30.57 7.44
C ALA A 126 27.55 -32.02 7.85
N LEU A 127 26.32 -32.51 7.64
CA LEU A 127 25.96 -33.91 7.88
C LEU A 127 26.73 -34.87 6.98
N ARG A 128 27.09 -34.48 5.76
CA ARG A 128 27.86 -35.32 4.82
C ARG A 128 29.34 -35.44 5.16
N VAL A 129 29.91 -34.45 5.86
CA VAL A 129 31.34 -34.39 6.24
C VAL A 129 31.61 -35.13 7.56
N THR A 130 30.59 -35.29 8.42
CA THR A 130 30.73 -35.94 9.73
C THR A 130 30.57 -37.47 9.73
N TRP A 131 30.41 -38.11 8.56
CA TRP A 131 30.38 -39.58 8.37
C TRP A 131 31.52 -40.00 7.46
#